data_AF-A0A7V8YD98-F1
#
_entry.id   AF-A0A7V8YD98-F1
#
_cell.length_a   1.000
_cell.length_b   1.000
_cell.length_c   1.000
_cell.angle_alpha   90.00
_cell.angle_beta   90.00
_cell.angle_gamma   90.00
#
_symmetry.space_group_name_H-M   'P 1'
#
loop_
_entity.id
_entity.type
_entity.pdbx_description
1 polymer ?
#
loop_
_entity_poly.entity_id
_entity_poly.type
_entity_poly.pdbx_seq_one_letter_code
_entity_poly.pdbx_strand_id
1 'polypeptide(L)'
;MKRAWSDETQTIEFSPTDFVGKLAALVPPSRKNQIVYKGVLAGNSALRREVVPRPPRVSPAERRLRRSRKLSRKPGWRRLGWADLLQRVFGVDGLLCKHCNGPLHLRCVVVNPPATMRVLAGLGCRRGSTTSRRGDL
;
A
#
# COMPACT_ATOMS: atom_id res chain seq x y z
N MET A 1 35.48 23.17 -15.53
CA MET A 1 34.42 23.90 -16.27
C MET A 1 35.04 24.53 -17.51
N LYS A 2 34.26 24.89 -18.53
CA LYS A 2 34.81 25.43 -19.80
C LYS A 2 35.01 26.96 -19.80
N ARG A 3 34.53 27.68 -18.78
CA ARG A 3 34.73 29.14 -18.56
C ARG A 3 35.06 29.42 -17.09
N ALA A 4 35.91 30.42 -16.87
CA ALA A 4 36.18 31.00 -15.55
C ALA A 4 34.94 31.72 -15.00
N TRP A 5 34.85 31.83 -13.67
CA TRP A 5 33.81 32.63 -13.02
C TRP A 5 34.06 34.13 -13.22
N SER A 6 33.11 34.97 -12.79
CA SER A 6 33.22 36.44 -12.85
C SER A 6 34.35 37.01 -11.99
N ASP A 7 34.86 36.24 -11.03
CA ASP A 7 36.00 36.57 -10.16
C ASP A 7 37.30 35.87 -10.60
N GLU A 8 37.36 35.39 -11.85
CA GLU A 8 38.50 34.66 -12.44
C GLU A 8 38.78 33.26 -11.87
N THR A 9 37.99 32.78 -10.91
CA THR A 9 38.16 31.42 -10.36
C THR A 9 37.90 30.36 -11.44
N GLN A 10 38.86 29.44 -11.64
CA GLN A 10 38.79 28.38 -12.67
C GLN A 10 38.62 26.97 -12.11
N THR A 11 39.15 26.73 -10.91
CA THR A 11 39.14 25.42 -10.25
C THR A 11 38.66 25.55 -8.82
N ILE A 12 37.97 24.51 -8.34
CA ILE A 12 37.59 24.39 -6.93
C ILE A 12 38.20 23.09 -6.45
N GLU A 13 39.14 23.19 -5.51
CA GLU A 13 39.80 22.02 -4.93
C GLU A 13 39.04 21.57 -3.68
N PHE A 14 38.80 20.27 -3.58
CA PHE A 14 38.20 19.64 -2.42
C PHE A 14 39.07 18.47 -1.97
N SER A 15 39.19 18.28 -0.66
CA SER A 15 39.66 17.00 -0.15
C SER A 15 38.67 15.89 -0.56
N PRO A 16 39.11 14.62 -0.70
CA PRO A 16 38.21 13.53 -1.07
C PRO A 16 36.97 13.42 -0.16
N THR A 17 37.15 13.67 1.14
CA THR A 17 36.07 13.65 2.13
C THR A 17 35.11 14.83 1.99
N ASP A 18 35.63 16.04 1.74
CA ASP A 18 34.77 17.22 1.56
C ASP A 18 33.93 17.10 0.30
N PHE A 19 34.52 16.58 -0.78
CA PHE A 19 33.81 16.34 -2.03
C PHE A 19 32.63 15.37 -1.83
N VAL A 20 32.87 14.24 -1.16
CA VAL A 20 31.82 13.26 -0.84
C VAL A 20 30.77 13.85 0.09
N GLY A 21 31.17 14.64 1.10
CA GLY A 21 30.24 15.31 2.01
C GLY A 21 29.30 16.28 1.30
N LYS A 22 29.84 17.08 0.38
CA LYS A 22 29.04 18.00 -0.45
C LYS A 22 28.11 17.26 -1.40
N LEU A 23 28.55 16.14 -1.98
CA LEU A 23 27.68 15.29 -2.81
C LEU A 23 26.55 14.64 -2.00
N ALA A 24 26.86 14.12 -0.81
CA ALA A 24 25.88 13.51 0.07
C ALA A 24 24.80 14.52 0.51
N ALA A 25 25.17 15.79 0.71
CA ALA A 25 24.22 16.85 1.05
C ALA A 25 23.19 17.15 -0.07
N LEU A 26 23.49 16.82 -1.33
CA LEU A 26 22.53 16.94 -2.44
C LEU A 26 21.48 15.83 -2.44
N VAL A 27 21.72 14.72 -1.73
CA VAL A 27 20.77 13.61 -1.66
C VAL A 27 19.63 13.99 -0.72
N PRO A 28 18.40 14.14 -1.24
CA PRO A 28 17.27 14.53 -0.41
C PRO A 28 16.95 13.44 0.64
N PRO A 29 16.44 13.83 1.83
CA PRO A 29 16.15 12.88 2.88
C PRO A 29 15.12 11.84 2.43
N SER A 30 15.30 10.60 2.90
CA SER A 30 14.34 9.54 2.61
C SER A 30 12.91 9.95 3.00
N ARG A 31 11.93 9.58 2.16
CA ARG A 31 10.49 9.83 2.37
C ARG A 31 10.07 11.31 2.36
N LYS A 32 10.93 12.24 1.92
CA LYS A 32 10.50 13.59 1.57
C LYS A 32 9.94 13.62 0.16
N ASN A 33 8.86 14.39 -0.04
CA ASN A 33 8.30 14.59 -1.37
C ASN A 33 9.26 15.50 -2.17
N GLN A 34 9.93 14.93 -3.17
CA GLN A 34 10.81 15.68 -4.07
C GLN A 34 10.03 16.29 -5.25
N ILE A 35 8.80 15.83 -5.48
CA ILE A 35 7.95 16.28 -6.58
C ILE A 35 7.04 17.39 -6.08
N VAL A 36 7.33 18.63 -6.49
CA VAL A 36 6.47 19.77 -6.23
C VAL A 36 5.49 19.93 -7.39
N TYR A 37 4.26 19.50 -7.20
CA TYR A 37 3.19 19.70 -8.17
C TYR A 37 2.84 21.20 -8.29
N LYS A 38 2.68 21.68 -9.52
CA LYS A 38 2.29 23.06 -9.86
C LYS A 38 0.98 23.07 -10.65
N GLY A 39 0.36 24.24 -10.73
CA GLY A 39 -0.88 24.43 -11.49
C GLY A 39 -2.03 23.55 -10.98
N VAL A 40 -2.77 22.96 -11.91
CA VAL A 40 -4.01 22.21 -11.60
C VAL A 40 -3.80 21.02 -10.67
N LEU A 41 -2.64 20.37 -10.72
CA LEU A 41 -2.29 19.21 -9.89
C LEU A 41 -1.77 19.59 -8.50
N ALA A 42 -1.54 20.88 -8.23
CA ALA A 42 -1.05 21.34 -6.94
C ALA A 42 -2.09 21.10 -5.83
N GLY A 43 -1.60 20.81 -4.62
CA GLY A 43 -2.45 20.60 -3.44
C GLY A 43 -3.36 21.78 -3.10
N ASN A 44 -2.93 23.01 -3.41
CA ASN A 44 -3.67 24.25 -3.17
C ASN A 44 -4.17 24.92 -4.48
N SER A 45 -4.46 24.13 -5.52
CA SER A 45 -5.04 24.65 -6.77
C SER A 45 -6.45 25.19 -6.54
N ALA A 46 -6.77 26.36 -7.09
CA ALA A 46 -8.13 26.92 -7.07
C ALA A 46 -9.16 25.97 -7.72
N LEU A 47 -8.74 25.25 -8.76
CA LEU A 47 -9.57 24.28 -9.51
C LEU A 47 -9.66 22.90 -8.83
N ARG A 48 -9.10 22.72 -7.63
CA ARG A 48 -9.07 21.41 -6.95
C ARG A 48 -10.46 20.81 -6.74
N ARG A 49 -11.49 21.63 -6.53
CA ARG A 49 -12.87 21.18 -6.32
C ARG A 49 -13.47 20.53 -7.57
N GLU A 50 -13.04 20.97 -8.75
CA GLU A 50 -13.52 20.45 -10.04
C GLU A 50 -12.76 19.19 -10.46
N VAL A 51 -11.45 19.14 -10.15
CA VAL A 51 -10.57 18.06 -10.60
C VAL A 51 -10.53 16.86 -9.66
N VAL A 52 -10.67 17.07 -8.35
CA VAL A 52 -10.63 15.96 -7.38
C VAL A 52 -12.01 15.29 -7.31
N PRO A 53 -12.14 13.99 -7.65
CA PRO A 53 -13.42 13.30 -7.58
C PRO A 53 -13.99 13.34 -6.17
N ARG A 54 -15.25 13.76 -6.06
CA ARG A 54 -15.94 13.78 -4.77
C ARG A 54 -16.19 12.34 -4.33
N PRO A 55 -15.72 11.91 -3.15
CA PRO A 55 -15.98 10.55 -2.70
C PRO A 55 -17.51 10.34 -2.55
N PRO A 56 -18.01 9.12 -2.82
CA PRO A 56 -19.42 8.81 -2.68
C PRO A 56 -19.90 9.10 -1.25
N ARG A 57 -21.16 9.52 -1.13
CA ARG A 57 -21.79 9.77 0.17
C ARG A 57 -21.91 8.45 0.92
N VAL A 58 -21.02 8.22 1.88
CA VAL A 58 -21.12 7.11 2.84
C VAL A 58 -22.16 7.42 3.90
N SER A 59 -22.97 6.45 4.28
CA SER A 59 -23.99 6.57 5.33
C SER A 59 -23.37 6.94 6.68
N PRO A 60 -24.13 7.56 7.61
CA PRO A 60 -23.65 7.83 8.97
C PRO A 60 -23.14 6.58 9.70
N ALA A 61 -23.77 5.42 9.47
CA ALA A 61 -23.38 4.12 10.01
C ALA A 61 -22.02 3.66 9.48
N GLU A 62 -21.81 3.70 8.16
CA GLU A 62 -20.51 3.36 7.55
C GLU A 62 -19.41 4.32 7.98
N ARG A 63 -19.71 5.62 8.12
CA ARG A 63 -18.75 6.60 8.65
C ARG A 63 -18.36 6.30 10.10
N ARG A 64 -19.30 5.82 10.91
CA ARG A 64 -19.04 5.40 12.30
C ARG A 64 -18.18 4.13 12.32
N LEU A 65 -18.49 3.14 11.48
CA LEU A 65 -17.71 1.91 11.33
C LEU A 65 -16.28 2.19 10.83
N ARG A 66 -16.10 3.08 9.85
CA ARG A 66 -14.77 3.49 9.38
C ARG A 66 -13.97 4.19 10.47
N ARG A 67 -14.61 4.99 11.33
CA ARG A 67 -13.97 5.67 12.45
C ARG A 67 -13.62 4.71 13.58
N SER A 68 -14.51 3.81 13.96
CA SER A 68 -14.22 2.77 14.96
C SER A 68 -13.08 1.87 14.51
N ARG A 69 -13.05 1.48 13.22
CA ARG A 69 -11.95 0.72 12.62
C ARG A 69 -10.64 1.51 12.57
N LYS A 70 -10.68 2.85 12.56
CA LYS A 70 -9.48 3.70 12.70
C LYS A 70 -8.98 3.77 14.15
N LEU A 71 -9.90 3.82 15.12
CA LEU A 71 -9.61 3.92 16.55
C LEU A 71 -9.20 2.58 17.16
N SER A 72 -9.69 1.45 16.64
CA SER A 72 -9.31 0.10 17.10
C SER A 72 -7.95 -0.35 16.54
N ARG A 73 -7.34 0.42 15.64
CA ARG A 73 -5.99 0.13 15.14
C ARG A 73 -5.00 0.48 16.23
N LYS A 74 -4.35 -0.55 16.78
CA LYS A 74 -3.16 -0.38 17.62
C LYS A 74 -2.17 0.56 16.88
N PRO A 75 -1.57 1.56 17.56
CA PRO A 75 -0.59 2.45 16.94
C PRO A 75 0.59 1.61 16.46
N GLY A 76 0.64 1.34 15.15
CA GLY A 76 1.62 0.43 14.54
C GLY A 76 1.05 -0.34 13.36
N TRP A 77 -0.22 -0.75 13.40
CA TRP A 77 -0.86 -1.49 12.32
C TRP A 77 -1.50 -0.54 11.29
N ARG A 78 -0.67 0.34 10.71
CA ARG A 78 -1.12 1.27 9.67
C ARG A 78 -1.41 0.62 8.31
N ARG A 79 -1.22 -0.69 8.16
CA ARG A 79 -1.51 -1.41 6.92
C ARG A 79 -2.91 -2.03 6.98
N LEU A 80 -3.67 -1.88 5.90
CA LEU A 80 -4.88 -2.66 5.67
C LEU A 80 -4.45 -4.13 5.45
N GLY A 81 -5.30 -5.09 5.80
CA GLY A 81 -5.05 -6.48 5.41
C GLY A 81 -5.01 -6.63 3.88
N TRP A 82 -4.36 -7.67 3.37
CA TRP A 82 -4.29 -7.90 1.92
C TRP A 82 -5.69 -7.99 1.28
N ALA A 83 -6.63 -8.70 1.91
CA ALA A 83 -8.01 -8.79 1.43
C ALA A 83 -8.74 -7.42 1.43
N ASP A 84 -8.57 -6.62 2.49
CA ASP A 84 -9.09 -5.23 2.53
C ASP A 84 -8.52 -4.36 1.39
N LEU A 85 -7.25 -4.59 1.00
CA LEU A 85 -6.62 -3.86 -0.09
C LEU A 85 -7.20 -4.28 -1.44
N LEU A 86 -7.41 -5.58 -1.67
CA LEU A 86 -8.05 -6.07 -2.89
C LEU A 86 -9.45 -5.49 -3.06
N GLN A 87 -10.26 -5.50 -2.00
CA GLN A 87 -11.60 -4.93 -2.06
C GLN A 87 -11.56 -3.43 -2.34
N ARG A 88 -10.60 -2.71 -1.74
CA ARG A 88 -10.50 -1.26 -1.90
C ARG A 88 -10.01 -0.83 -3.28
N VAL A 89 -9.07 -1.57 -3.88
CA VAL A 89 -8.41 -1.18 -5.14
C VAL A 89 -9.13 -1.78 -6.35
N PHE A 90 -9.57 -3.04 -6.23
CA PHE A 90 -10.14 -3.79 -7.36
C PHE A 90 -11.63 -4.14 -7.17
N GLY A 91 -12.21 -3.88 -6.00
CA GLY A 91 -13.58 -4.30 -5.71
C GLY A 91 -13.74 -5.82 -5.55
N VAL A 92 -12.63 -6.55 -5.36
CA VAL A 92 -12.59 -8.02 -5.26
C VAL A 92 -12.45 -8.44 -3.80
N ASP A 93 -13.37 -9.29 -3.33
CA ASP A 93 -13.29 -9.87 -2.00
C ASP A 93 -12.37 -11.11 -2.04
N GLY A 94 -11.13 -10.93 -1.57
CA GLY A 94 -10.13 -11.99 -1.49
C GLY A 94 -10.45 -13.11 -0.49
N LEU A 95 -11.55 -12.99 0.28
CA LEU A 95 -12.01 -14.00 1.23
C LEU A 95 -13.32 -14.66 0.79
N LEU A 96 -13.72 -14.56 -0.47
CA LEU A 96 -14.82 -15.37 -1.04
C LEU A 96 -14.29 -16.59 -1.80
N CYS A 97 -14.91 -17.75 -1.58
CA CYS A 97 -14.61 -18.95 -2.34
C CYS A 97 -15.11 -18.83 -3.79
N LYS A 98 -14.23 -19.00 -4.77
CA LYS A 98 -14.58 -18.96 -6.21
C LYS A 98 -15.54 -20.07 -6.67
N HIS A 99 -15.77 -21.11 -5.87
CA HIS A 99 -16.63 -22.23 -6.23
C HIS A 99 -18.02 -22.18 -5.58
N CYS A 100 -18.13 -21.64 -4.36
CA CYS A 100 -19.38 -21.67 -3.60
C CYS A 100 -19.76 -20.32 -2.98
N ASN A 101 -18.97 -19.26 -3.20
CA ASN A 101 -19.15 -17.92 -2.62
C ASN A 101 -19.22 -17.88 -1.08
N GLY A 102 -18.84 -18.95 -0.39
CA GLY A 102 -18.74 -18.98 1.06
C GLY A 102 -17.54 -18.18 1.59
N PRO A 103 -17.59 -17.69 2.85
CA PRO A 103 -16.50 -16.96 3.48
C PRO A 103 -15.30 -17.88 3.75
N LEU A 104 -14.10 -17.43 3.38
CA LEU A 104 -12.82 -18.06 3.66
C LEU A 104 -12.19 -17.45 4.91
N HIS A 105 -11.67 -18.30 5.80
CA HIS A 105 -10.96 -17.88 7.00
C HIS A 105 -9.52 -18.35 6.96
N LEU A 106 -8.57 -17.41 7.14
CA LEU A 106 -7.14 -17.74 7.26
C LEU A 106 -6.90 -18.48 8.58
N ARG A 107 -6.60 -19.79 8.51
CA ARG A 107 -6.31 -20.60 9.70
C ARG A 107 -4.84 -20.59 10.08
N CYS A 108 -3.94 -20.70 9.10
CA CYS A 108 -2.50 -20.66 9.32
C CYS A 108 -1.78 -20.15 8.07
N VAL A 109 -0.57 -19.62 8.28
CA VAL A 109 0.36 -19.29 7.21
C VAL A 109 1.48 -20.31 7.26
N VAL A 110 1.63 -21.08 6.20
CA VAL A 110 2.70 -22.08 6.08
C VAL A 110 3.83 -21.47 5.29
N VAL A 111 4.99 -21.36 5.92
CA VAL A 111 6.22 -20.84 5.31
C VAL A 111 7.16 -22.03 5.07
N ASN A 112 7.82 -22.05 3.91
CA ASN A 112 8.72 -23.09 3.38
C ASN A 112 8.04 -24.22 2.57
N PRO A 113 8.57 -24.58 1.38
CA PRO A 113 7.96 -25.58 0.49
C PRO A 113 7.69 -26.96 1.11
N PRO A 114 8.58 -27.55 1.92
CA PRO A 114 8.35 -28.89 2.49
C PRO A 114 7.18 -28.93 3.50
N ALA A 115 6.86 -27.81 4.15
CA ALA A 115 5.71 -27.72 5.05
C ALA A 115 4.41 -27.54 4.25
N THR A 116 4.43 -26.70 3.22
CA THR A 116 3.28 -26.46 2.34
C THR A 116 2.79 -27.76 1.70
N MET A 117 3.70 -28.58 1.15
CA MET A 117 3.32 -29.83 0.49
C MET A 117 2.71 -30.86 1.45
N ARG A 118 3.23 -30.96 2.69
CA ARG A 118 2.65 -31.84 3.72
C ARG A 118 1.24 -31.42 4.11
N VAL A 119 1.02 -30.12 4.29
CA VAL A 119 -0.32 -29.60 4.60
C VAL A 119 -1.27 -29.82 3.43
N LEU A 120 -0.85 -29.55 2.19
CA LEU A 120 -1.67 -29.77 1.00
C LEU A 120 -2.02 -31.25 0.81
N ALA A 121 -1.06 -32.17 1.00
CA ALA A 121 -1.29 -33.61 0.93
C ALA A 121 -2.33 -34.05 1.97
N GLY A 122 -2.20 -33.61 3.22
CA GLY A 122 -3.16 -33.91 4.29
C GLY A 122 -4.58 -33.35 4.03
N LEU A 123 -4.69 -32.22 3.33
CA LEU A 123 -5.98 -31.64 2.92
C LEU A 123 -6.59 -32.36 1.71
N GLY A 124 -5.76 -32.85 0.79
CA GLY A 124 -6.18 -33.62 -0.38
C GLY A 124 -6.86 -34.94 0.00
N CYS A 125 -6.33 -35.64 1.02
CA CYS A 125 -6.90 -36.89 1.53
C CYS A 125 -8.26 -36.72 2.23
N ARG A 126 -8.66 -35.49 2.58
CA ARG A 126 -9.89 -35.20 3.34
C ARG A 126 -11.09 -34.81 2.45
N ARG A 127 -10.91 -34.62 1.14
CA ARG A 127 -11.98 -34.27 0.18
C ARG A 127 -12.86 -35.46 -0.26
N GLY A 128 -13.06 -36.43 0.62
CA GLY A 128 -13.99 -37.56 0.40
C GLY A 128 -15.43 -37.29 0.86
N SER A 129 -15.70 -36.21 1.60
CA SER A 129 -17.05 -35.92 2.09
C SER A 129 -17.31 -34.42 2.23
N THR A 130 -17.98 -33.83 1.23
CA THR A 130 -18.81 -32.66 1.52
C THR A 130 -20.01 -32.67 0.59
N THR A 131 -20.99 -33.45 1.02
CA THR A 131 -22.39 -33.38 0.57
C THR A 131 -22.83 -31.92 0.57
N SER A 132 -23.24 -31.45 -0.60
CA SER A 132 -24.02 -30.22 -0.78
C SER A 132 -25.27 -30.30 0.10
N ARG A 133 -25.30 -29.57 1.22
CA ARG A 133 -26.58 -29.14 1.81
C ARG A 133 -26.95 -27.81 1.16
N ARG A 134 -27.76 -27.90 0.11
CA ARG A 134 -28.72 -26.85 -0.21
C ARG A 134 -29.67 -26.77 0.99
N GLY A 135 -29.69 -25.64 1.67
CA GLY A 135 -30.74 -25.28 2.60
C GLY A 135 -31.62 -24.27 1.89
N ASP A 136 -32.78 -24.73 1.44
CA ASP A 136 -33.93 -23.89 1.14
C ASP A 136 -34.46 -23.28 2.45
N LEU A 137 -34.68 -21.96 2.41
CA LEU A 137 -35.66 -21.11 3.14
C LEU A 137 -35.08 -19.70 3.34
#